data_AF-A0A4V5TRT6-F1
#
_entry.id   AF-A0A4V5TRT6-F1
#
_cell.length_a   1.000
_cell.length_b   1.000
_cell.length_c   1.000
_cell.angle_alpha   90.00
_cell.angle_beta   90.00
_cell.angle_gamma   90.00
#
_symmetry.space_group_name_H-M   'P 1'
#
loop_
_entity.id
_entity.type
_entity.pdbx_description
1 polymer ?
#
loop_
_entity_poly.entity_id
_entity_poly.type
_entity_poly.pdbx_seq_one_letter_code
_entity_poly.pdbx_strand_id
1 'polypeptide(L)' 'MKNHIKVNGKLLQTNKKWSHLRQKQKDHISNWLRREYIQFVRTHHRKPRKYEHDEILHEVMN' A
#
# COMPACT_ATOMS: atom_id res chain seq x y z
N MET A 1 -15.79 7.49 -18.76
CA MET A 1 -15.01 6.23 -18.85
C MET A 1 -15.37 5.32 -17.68
N LYS A 2 -15.39 4.00 -17.89
CA LYS A 2 -15.82 3.02 -16.88
C LYS A 2 -14.62 2.63 -16.00
N ASN A 3 -14.67 2.99 -14.72
CA ASN A 3 -13.58 2.76 -13.75
C ASN A 3 -13.79 1.50 -12.89
N HIS A 4 -14.51 0.51 -13.44
CA HIS A 4 -14.85 -0.72 -12.74
C HIS A 4 -14.35 -1.93 -13.52
N ILE A 5 -13.58 -2.79 -12.86
CA ILE A 5 -13.07 -4.04 -13.42
C ILE A 5 -13.64 -5.22 -12.63
N LYS A 6 -13.88 -6.35 -13.31
CA LYS A 6 -14.21 -7.61 -12.62
C LYS A 6 -12.93 -8.39 -12.40
N VAL A 7 -12.61 -8.70 -11.14
CA VAL A 7 -11.48 -9.56 -10.75
C VAL A 7 -12.01 -10.64 -9.83
N ASN A 8 -11.78 -11.90 -10.18
CA ASN A 8 -12.21 -13.08 -9.39
C ASN A 8 -13.69 -13.02 -8.97
N GLY A 9 -14.58 -12.64 -9.90
CA GLY A 9 -16.02 -12.52 -9.65
C GLY A 9 -16.46 -11.27 -8.88
N LYS A 10 -15.54 -10.43 -8.41
CA LYS A 10 -15.83 -9.18 -7.69
C LYS A 10 -15.67 -7.96 -8.59
N LEU A 11 -16.61 -7.02 -8.48
CA LEU A 11 -16.51 -5.72 -9.16
C LEU A 11 -15.66 -4.76 -8.32
N LEU A 12 -14.50 -4.37 -8.84
CA LEU A 12 -13.56 -3.47 -8.18
C LEU A 12 -13.55 -2.11 -8.88
N GLN A 13 -13.54 -1.04 -8.09
CA GLN A 13 -13.40 0.31 -8.60
C GLN A 13 -11.92 0.71 -8.61
N THR A 14 -11.35 1.00 -9.78
CA THR A 14 -9.91 1.20 -9.99
C THR A 14 -9.44 2.63 -9.75
N ASN A 15 -10.36 3.61 -9.75
CA ASN A 15 -10.02 5.04 -9.59
C ASN A 15 -10.22 5.56 -8.16
N LYS A 16 -10.22 4.68 -7.15
CA LYS A 16 -10.41 5.11 -5.76
C LYS A 16 -9.21 5.90 -5.27
N LYS A 17 -9.43 7.19 -5.00
CA LYS A 17 -8.53 8.03 -4.20
C LYS A 17 -8.54 7.57 -2.73
N TRP A 18 -7.46 7.89 -2.01
CA TRP A 18 -7.31 7.63 -0.57
C TRP A 18 -8.51 8.14 0.26
N SER A 19 -9.06 9.31 -0.09
CA SER A 19 -10.23 9.88 0.57
C SER A 19 -11.48 9.00 0.48
N HIS A 20 -11.59 8.16 -0.55
CA HIS A 20 -12.72 7.24 -0.77
C HIS A 20 -12.53 5.86 -0.11
N LEU A 21 -11.41 5.64 0.56
CA LEU A 21 -11.14 4.40 1.28
C LEU A 21 -11.82 4.42 2.65
N ARG A 22 -12.43 3.30 3.03
CA ARG A 22 -12.95 3.11 4.39
C ARG A 22 -11.80 3.00 5.37
N GLN A 23 -12.02 3.36 6.64
CA GLN A 23 -10.98 3.32 7.67
C GLN A 23 -10.29 1.95 7.75
N LYS A 24 -11.05 0.86 7.79
CA LYS A 24 -10.51 -0.51 7.77
C LYS A 24 -9.56 -0.80 6.59
N GLN A 25 -9.81 -0.22 5.42
CA GLN A 25 -8.93 -0.39 4.25
C GLN A 25 -7.64 0.41 4.42
N LYS A 26 -7.74 1.63 4.93
CA LYS A 26 -6.58 2.46 5.27
C LYS A 26 -5.73 1.79 6.33
N ASP A 27 -6.35 1.23 7.38
CA ASP A 27 -5.64 0.52 8.45
C ASP A 27 -4.90 -0.72 7.92
N HIS A 28 -5.52 -1.47 6.99
CA HIS A 28 -4.85 -2.58 6.32
C HIS A 28 -3.61 -2.14 5.56
N ILE A 29 -3.72 -1.10 4.73
CA ILE A 29 -2.60 -0.54 3.96
C ILE A 29 -1.51 -0.02 4.90
N SER A 30 -1.87 0.75 5.93
CA SER A 30 -0.95 1.26 6.93
C SER A 30 -0.22 0.14 7.68
N ASN A 31 -0.90 -0.97 7.97
CA ASN A 31 -0.29 -2.13 8.63
C ASN A 31 0.72 -2.84 7.72
N TRP A 32 0.45 -2.96 6.42
CA TRP A 32 1.43 -3.50 5.47
C TRP A 32 2.66 -2.59 5.36
N LEU A 33 2.46 -1.29 5.17
CA LEU A 33 3.55 -0.30 5.14
C LEU A 33 4.40 -0.34 6.40
N ARG A 34 3.75 -0.45 7.58
CA ARG A 34 4.46 -0.55 8.86
C ARG A 34 5.33 -1.81 8.94
N ARG A 35 4.85 -2.96 8.44
CA ARG A 35 5.60 -4.22 8.44
C ARG A 35 6.85 -4.10 7.58
N GLU A 36 6.71 -3.62 6.34
CA GLU A 36 7.84 -3.46 5.42
C GLU A 36 8.84 -2.42 5.93
N TYR A 37 8.37 -1.30 6.48
CA TYR A 37 9.23 -0.32 7.11
C TYR A 37 10.04 -0.91 8.27
N ILE A 38 9.40 -1.68 9.15
CA ILE A 38 10.10 -2.34 10.27
C ILE A 38 11.12 -3.34 9.74
N GLN A 39 10.78 -4.12 8.72
CA GLN A 39 11.68 -5.10 8.12
C GLN A 39 12.90 -4.41 7.50
N PHE A 40 12.69 -3.30 6.80
CA PHE A 40 13.78 -2.46 6.28
C PHE A 40 14.72 -2.00 7.39
N VAL A 41 14.17 -1.40 8.46
CA VAL A 41 14.97 -0.88 9.59
C VAL A 41 15.74 -1.99 10.27
N ARG A 42 15.13 -3.17 10.45
CA ARG A 42 15.81 -4.34 11.05
C ARG A 42 16.96 -4.84 10.20
N THR A 43 16.82 -4.78 8.87
CA THR A 43 17.83 -5.28 7.92
C THR A 43 18.99 -4.30 7.77
N HIS A 44 18.70 -2.99 7.71
CA HIS A 44 19.70 -1.96 7.41
C HIS A 44 20.23 -1.25 8.67
N HIS A 45 19.65 -1.52 9.84
CA HIS A 45 19.98 -0.87 11.12
C HIS A 45 19.91 0.67 11.08
N ARG A 46 19.06 1.22 10.21
CA ARG A 46 18.85 2.67 10.05
C ARG A 46 17.45 2.95 9.52
N LYS A 47 17.04 4.21 9.58
CA LYS A 47 15.81 4.68 8.93
C LYS A 47 15.98 4.71 7.40
N PRO A 48 14.90 4.48 6.62
CA PRO A 48 14.91 4.67 5.17
C PRO A 48 15.21 6.13 4.81
N ARG A 49 15.90 6.33 3.70
CA ARG A 49 16.09 7.62 3.04
C ARG A 49 14.87 7.94 2.19
N LYS A 50 14.76 9.20 1.74
CA LYS A 50 13.61 9.69 0.98
C LYS A 50 13.22 8.79 -0.21
N TYR A 51 14.20 8.33 -1.00
CA TYR A 51 13.97 7.47 -2.17
C TYR A 51 13.61 6.02 -1.80
N GLU A 52 14.07 5.53 -0.65
CA GLU A 52 13.80 4.15 -0.18
C GLU A 52 12.36 4.02 0.35
N HIS A 53 11.67 5.12 0.63
CA HIS A 53 10.23 5.09 0.91
C HIS A 53 9.43 4.60 -0.30
N ASP A 54 9.83 4.96 -1.52
CA ASP A 54 9.16 4.50 -2.74
C ASP A 54 9.42 3.01 -2.98
N GLU A 55 10.61 2.51 -2.62
CA GLU A 55 10.94 1.08 -2.64
C GLU A 55 10.07 0.29 -1.65
N ILE A 56 9.93 0.76 -0.41
CA ILE A 56 9.03 0.16 0.59
C ILE A 56 7.57 0.17 0.12
N LEU A 57 7.14 1.25 -0.54
CA LEU A 57 5.80 1.33 -1.10
C LEU A 57 5.60 0.32 -2.24
N HIS A 58 6.60 0.13 -3.10
CA HIS A 58 6.55 -0.85 -4.18
C HIS A 58 6.35 -2.27 -3.65
N GLU A 59 7.07 -2.66 -2.59
CA GLU A 59 6.92 -3.98 -1.96
C GLU A 59 5.51 -4.24 -1.39
N VAL A 60 4.82 -3.20 -0.90
CA VAL A 60 3.43 -3.33 -0.42
C VAL A 60 2.42 -3.45 -1.56
N MET A 61 2.76 -2.92 -2.74
CA MET A 61 1.85 -2.82 -3.89
C MET A 61 1.98 -3.98 -4.88
N ASN A 62 3.03 -4.80 -4.76
CA ASN A 62 3.22 -6.06 -5.48
C ASN A 62 2.25 -7.15 -5.00
#